data_AF-R7BJI8-F1
#
_entry.id   AF-R7BJI8-F1
#
_cell.length_a   1.000
_cell.length_b   1.000
_cell.length_c   1.000
_cell.angle_alpha   90.00
_cell.angle_beta   90.00
_cell.angle_gamma   90.00
#
_symmetry.space_group_name_H-M   'P 1'
#
loop_
_entity.id
_entity.type
_entity.pdbx_description
1 polymer ?
#
loop_
_entity_poly.entity_id
_entity_poly.type
_entity_poly.pdbx_seq_one_letter_code
_entity_poly.pdbx_strand_id
1 'polypeptide(L)'
;MQSEKDKIMELLTVTEVKEGGEVTFTDRSIEILQELGQQYKETALFKKSREDNPDWEGDANAGLLFVYMCERLTEAPSRIHTMIVCKLMIPLIWEKLEQEINTAAVASKKAENETTQGGLASAT
;
A
#
# COMPACT_ATOMS: atom_id res chain seq x y z
N MET A 1 -2.15 20.98 -11.38
CA MET A 1 -2.32 19.97 -10.31
C MET A 1 -3.20 18.87 -10.87
N GLN A 2 -2.72 17.62 -10.90
CA GLN A 2 -3.49 16.47 -11.39
C GLN A 2 -4.70 16.22 -10.47
N SER A 3 -5.86 15.86 -11.03
CA SER A 3 -7.06 15.65 -10.21
C SER A 3 -6.96 14.35 -9.41
N GLU A 4 -7.75 14.25 -8.33
CA GLU A 4 -7.89 13.03 -7.52
C GLU A 4 -8.19 11.80 -8.39
N LYS A 5 -9.13 11.96 -9.33
CA LYS A 5 -9.53 10.92 -10.27
C LYS A 5 -8.37 10.49 -11.17
N ASP A 6 -7.62 11.44 -11.70
CA ASP A 6 -6.51 11.13 -12.60
C ASP A 6 -5.40 10.34 -11.89
N LYS A 7 -5.14 10.65 -10.62
CA LYS A 7 -4.19 9.90 -9.79
C LYS A 7 -4.66 8.48 -9.51
N ILE A 8 -5.95 8.29 -9.20
CA ILE A 8 -6.52 6.95 -9.03
C ILE A 8 -6.41 6.15 -10.33
N MET A 9 -6.74 6.75 -11.47
CA MET A 9 -6.60 6.08 -12.77
C MET A 9 -5.14 5.72 -13.07
N GLU A 10 -4.21 6.61 -12.76
CA GLU A 10 -2.77 6.36 -12.91
C GLU A 10 -2.32 5.22 -12.00
N LEU A 11 -2.70 5.23 -10.71
CA LEU A 11 -2.43 4.16 -9.75
C LEU A 11 -2.88 2.79 -10.29
N LEU A 12 -4.10 2.70 -10.82
CA LEU A 12 -4.65 1.47 -11.39
C LEU A 12 -3.92 1.02 -12.68
N THR A 13 -3.22 1.93 -13.35
CA THR A 13 -2.50 1.65 -14.60
C THR A 13 -1.04 1.26 -14.36
N VAL A 14 -0.38 1.91 -13.40
CA VAL A 14 1.06 1.77 -13.15
C VAL A 14 1.40 0.73 -12.06
N THR A 15 0.39 0.18 -11.38
CA THR A 15 0.57 -0.94 -10.45
C THR A 15 0.53 -2.24 -11.23
N GLU A 16 1.56 -3.07 -11.08
CA GLU A 16 1.68 -4.32 -11.83
C GLU A 16 1.06 -5.47 -11.02
N VAL A 17 0.16 -6.23 -11.65
CA VAL A 17 -0.41 -7.45 -11.09
C VAL A 17 0.02 -8.64 -11.95
N LYS A 18 0.80 -9.54 -11.37
CA LYS A 18 1.33 -10.73 -12.05
C LYS A 18 0.33 -11.88 -12.04
N GLU A 19 0.60 -12.88 -12.87
CA GLU A 19 -0.13 -14.14 -12.86
C GLU A 19 -0.02 -14.80 -11.47
N GLY A 20 -1.16 -15.12 -10.85
CA GLY A 20 -1.23 -15.59 -9.45
C GLY A 20 -1.57 -14.51 -8.42
N GLY A 21 -1.78 -13.25 -8.84
CA GLY A 21 -2.27 -12.18 -7.97
C GLY A 21 -1.19 -11.46 -7.15
N GLU A 22 0.09 -11.73 -7.42
CA GLU A 22 1.19 -10.97 -6.83
C GLU A 22 1.19 -9.54 -7.38
N VAL A 23 1.24 -8.55 -6.47
CA VAL A 23 1.24 -7.13 -6.82
C VAL A 23 2.65 -6.56 -6.64
N THR A 24 3.14 -5.85 -7.66
CA THR A 24 4.35 -5.04 -7.59
C THR A 24 3.97 -3.57 -7.69
N PHE A 25 4.21 -2.83 -6.61
CA PHE A 25 4.04 -1.38 -6.58
C PHE A 25 5.29 -0.72 -7.19
N THR A 26 5.12 -0.09 -8.35
CA THR A 26 6.16 0.77 -8.96
C THR A 26 6.41 2.01 -8.11
N ASP A 27 7.57 2.65 -8.25
CA ASP A 27 7.89 3.92 -7.57
C ASP A 27 6.75 4.94 -7.71
N ARG A 28 6.17 5.02 -8.91
CA ARG A 28 5.06 5.93 -9.18
C ARG A 28 3.78 5.55 -8.43
N SER A 29 3.45 4.26 -8.34
CA SER A 29 2.31 3.83 -7.53
C SER A 29 2.51 4.14 -6.04
N ILE A 30 3.73 4.00 -5.53
CA ILE A 30 4.11 4.31 -4.14
C ILE A 30 3.89 5.80 -3.85
N GLU A 31 4.35 6.70 -4.73
CA GLU A 31 4.13 8.14 -4.60
C GLU A 31 2.64 8.50 -4.53
N ILE A 32 1.82 7.89 -5.39
CA ILE A 32 0.38 8.15 -5.44
C ILE A 32 -0.30 7.61 -4.18
N LEU A 33 0.04 6.39 -3.75
CA LEU A 33 -0.49 5.78 -2.53
C LEU A 33 -0.12 6.60 -1.29
N GLN A 34 1.10 7.13 -1.22
CA GLN A 34 1.53 8.01 -0.15
C GLN A 34 0.67 9.27 -0.10
N GLU A 35 0.56 9.98 -1.22
CA GLU A 35 -0.15 11.25 -1.27
C GLU A 35 -1.65 11.08 -0.97
N LEU A 36 -2.32 10.17 -1.67
CA LEU A 36 -3.75 9.92 -1.48
C LEU A 36 -4.03 9.25 -0.14
N GLY A 37 -3.17 8.33 0.30
CA GLY A 37 -3.30 7.63 1.58
C GLY A 37 -3.27 8.59 2.75
N GLN A 38 -2.29 9.50 2.78
CA GLN A 38 -2.23 10.55 3.80
C GLN A 38 -3.45 11.48 3.75
N GLN A 39 -3.85 11.91 2.55
CA GLN A 39 -5.01 12.78 2.38
C GLN A 39 -6.30 12.12 2.89
N TYR A 40 -6.54 10.86 2.55
CA TYR A 40 -7.78 10.16 2.87
C TYR A 40 -7.86 9.68 4.31
N LYS A 41 -6.72 9.34 4.91
CA LYS A 41 -6.62 8.98 6.33
C LYS A 41 -7.18 10.06 7.25
N GLU A 42 -7.07 11.33 6.86
CA GLU A 42 -7.59 12.44 7.64
C GLU A 42 -9.10 12.68 7.53
N THR A 43 -9.77 12.03 6.57
CA THR A 43 -11.21 12.23 6.33
C THR A 43 -12.07 11.61 7.42
N ALA A 44 -13.20 12.26 7.73
CA ALA A 44 -14.19 11.74 8.68
C ALA A 44 -14.75 10.37 8.25
N LEU A 45 -14.87 10.13 6.93
CA LEU A 45 -15.31 8.86 6.37
C LEU A 45 -14.38 7.72 6.79
N PHE A 46 -13.07 7.88 6.57
CA PHE A 46 -12.09 6.86 6.91
C PHE A 46 -12.00 6.63 8.42
N LYS A 47 -11.92 7.71 9.20
CA LYS A 47 -11.87 7.65 10.68
C LYS A 47 -13.06 6.89 11.25
N LYS A 48 -14.27 7.24 10.83
CA LYS A 48 -15.50 6.52 11.22
C LYS A 48 -15.47 5.05 10.81
N SER A 49 -14.99 4.75 9.60
CA SER A 49 -14.88 3.36 9.14
C SER A 49 -13.94 2.53 10.02
N ARG A 50 -12.83 3.11 10.51
CA ARG A 50 -11.90 2.44 11.43
C ARG A 50 -12.50 2.24 12.81
N GLU A 51 -13.28 3.19 13.31
CA GLU A 51 -14.01 3.07 14.58
C GLU A 51 -15.07 1.96 14.51
N ASP A 52 -15.85 1.93 13.42
CA ASP A 52 -16.95 0.97 13.26
C ASP A 52 -16.43 -0.45 12.93
N ASN A 53 -15.25 -0.58 12.29
CA ASN A 53 -14.66 -1.85 11.85
C ASN A 53 -13.14 -1.88 12.12
N PRO A 54 -12.71 -2.03 13.38
CA PRO A 54 -11.29 -2.10 13.71
C PRO A 54 -10.66 -3.37 13.12
N ASP A 55 -9.49 -3.21 12.50
CA ASP A 55 -8.59 -4.29 12.06
C ASP A 55 -9.25 -5.36 11.16
N TRP A 56 -10.29 -5.00 10.42
CA TRP A 56 -11.01 -5.93 9.53
C TRP A 56 -10.10 -6.53 8.45
N GLU A 57 -9.04 -5.82 8.06
CA GLU A 57 -8.02 -6.25 7.11
C GLU A 57 -7.16 -7.42 7.62
N GLY A 58 -7.10 -7.64 8.94
CA GLY A 58 -6.27 -8.67 9.56
C GLY A 58 -4.82 -8.66 9.07
N ASP A 59 -4.35 -9.84 8.65
CA ASP A 59 -2.99 -10.08 8.18
C ASP A 59 -2.78 -9.78 6.68
N ALA A 60 -3.76 -9.14 6.00
CA ALA A 60 -3.61 -8.79 4.60
C ALA A 60 -2.40 -7.86 4.38
N ASN A 61 -1.61 -8.17 3.35
CA ASN A 61 -0.54 -7.31 2.85
C ASN A 61 -1.10 -6.24 1.90
N ALA A 62 -0.26 -5.25 1.55
CA ALA A 62 -0.66 -4.13 0.68
C ALA A 62 -1.18 -4.59 -0.68
N GLY A 63 -0.54 -5.61 -1.27
CA GLY A 63 -0.92 -6.17 -2.57
C GLY A 63 -2.32 -6.79 -2.55
N LEU A 64 -2.64 -7.58 -1.53
CA LEU A 64 -3.95 -8.20 -1.38
C LEU A 64 -5.06 -7.16 -1.19
N LEU A 65 -4.79 -6.12 -0.40
CA LEU A 65 -5.73 -4.99 -0.25
C LEU A 65 -5.93 -4.22 -1.54
N PHE A 66 -4.89 -4.09 -2.38
CA PHE A 66 -5.00 -3.47 -3.70
C PHE A 66 -5.87 -4.30 -4.65
N VAL A 67 -5.66 -5.63 -4.72
CA VAL A 67 -6.50 -6.52 -5.53
C VAL A 67 -7.95 -6.46 -5.06
N TYR A 68 -8.19 -6.53 -3.74
CA TYR A 68 -9.53 -6.42 -3.17
C TYR A 68 -10.22 -5.09 -3.50
N MET A 69 -9.46 -3.98 -3.49
CA MET A 69 -9.97 -2.69 -3.95
C MET A 69 -10.40 -2.76 -5.41
N CYS A 70 -9.57 -3.33 -6.29
CA CYS A 70 -9.88 -3.49 -7.71
C CYS A 70 -11.13 -4.35 -7.93
N GLU A 71 -11.28 -5.47 -7.22
CA GLU A 71 -12.49 -6.30 -7.27
C GLU A 71 -13.74 -5.48 -6.92
N ARG A 72 -13.69 -4.71 -5.82
CA ARG A 72 -14.81 -3.86 -5.38
C ARG A 72 -15.17 -2.77 -6.39
N LEU A 73 -14.18 -2.20 -7.06
CA LEU A 73 -14.41 -1.24 -8.14
C LEU A 73 -15.14 -1.87 -9.33
N THR A 74 -14.90 -3.16 -9.61
CA THR A 74 -15.54 -3.89 -10.72
C THR A 74 -16.93 -4.43 -10.38
N GLU A 75 -17.18 -4.83 -9.12
CA GLU A 75 -18.44 -5.44 -8.70
C GLU A 75 -19.61 -4.44 -8.64
N ALA A 76 -19.35 -3.16 -8.31
CA ALA A 76 -20.39 -2.14 -8.19
C ALA A 76 -19.94 -0.79 -8.78
N PRO A 77 -19.96 -0.61 -10.12
CA PRO A 77 -19.31 0.51 -10.81
C PRO A 77 -20.13 1.81 -10.80
N SER A 78 -20.76 2.17 -9.68
CA SER A 78 -21.36 3.50 -9.55
C SER A 78 -20.28 4.53 -9.21
N ARG A 79 -20.43 5.77 -9.70
CA ARG A 79 -19.46 6.86 -9.45
C ARG A 79 -19.23 7.10 -7.95
N ILE A 80 -20.28 7.01 -7.14
CA ILE A 80 -20.18 7.16 -5.68
C ILE A 80 -19.43 5.99 -5.06
N HIS A 81 -19.72 4.76 -5.49
CA HIS A 81 -19.07 3.57 -4.96
C HIS A 81 -17.56 3.57 -5.28
N THR A 82 -17.18 3.86 -6.52
CA THR A 82 -15.78 4.02 -6.92
C THR A 82 -15.05 5.03 -6.04
N MET A 83 -15.66 6.18 -5.78
CA MET A 83 -15.05 7.20 -4.92
C MET A 83 -14.90 6.75 -3.46
N ILE A 84 -15.94 6.13 -2.89
CA ILE A 84 -15.91 5.70 -1.48
C ILE A 84 -14.91 4.57 -1.28
N VAL A 85 -14.88 3.57 -2.16
CA VAL A 85 -13.95 2.44 -2.10
C VAL A 85 -12.51 2.94 -2.08
N CYS A 86 -12.12 3.82 -3.02
CA CYS A 86 -10.77 4.38 -3.03
C CYS A 86 -10.44 5.14 -1.74
N LYS A 87 -11.39 5.91 -1.20
CA LYS A 87 -11.20 6.69 0.04
C LYS A 87 -11.08 5.83 1.30
N LEU A 88 -11.61 4.61 1.28
CA LEU A 88 -11.50 3.67 2.38
C LEU A 88 -10.27 2.77 2.24
N MET A 89 -9.97 2.32 1.03
CA MET A 89 -8.94 1.30 0.78
C MET A 89 -7.53 1.88 0.65
N ILE A 90 -7.35 3.01 -0.04
CA ILE A 90 -6.02 3.56 -0.32
C ILE A 90 -5.22 3.87 0.96
N PRO A 91 -5.80 4.43 2.05
CA PRO A 91 -5.08 4.58 3.31
C PRO A 91 -4.55 3.26 3.87
N LEU A 92 -5.34 2.18 3.82
CA LEU A 92 -4.95 0.87 4.34
C LEU A 92 -3.83 0.26 3.51
N ILE A 93 -3.92 0.37 2.19
CA ILE A 93 -2.88 -0.08 1.27
C ILE A 93 -1.58 0.66 1.57
N TRP A 94 -1.64 2.00 1.73
CA TRP A 94 -0.46 2.79 2.09
C TRP A 94 0.12 2.39 3.45
N GLU A 95 -0.70 2.23 4.49
CA GLU A 95 -0.22 1.85 5.82
C GLU A 95 0.50 0.50 5.82
N LYS A 96 -0.04 -0.51 5.12
CA LYS A 96 0.62 -1.82 4.99
C LYS A 96 1.90 -1.71 4.15
N LEU A 97 1.87 -0.97 3.05
CA LEU A 97 3.03 -0.82 2.17
C LEU A 97 4.18 -0.10 2.87
N GLU A 98 3.88 0.95 3.64
CA GLU A 98 4.86 1.66 4.46
C GLU A 98 5.49 0.74 5.52
N GLN A 99 4.69 -0.11 6.16
CA GLN A 99 5.21 -1.12 7.10
C GLN A 99 6.12 -2.14 6.42
N GLU A 100 5.73 -2.63 5.24
CA GLU A 100 6.51 -3.58 4.44
C GLU A 100 7.86 -2.98 4.00
N ILE A 101 7.86 -1.74 3.47
CA ILE A 101 9.07 -1.01 3.08
C ILE A 101 10.00 -0.81 4.27
N ASN A 102 9.47 -0.36 5.40
CA ASN A 102 10.26 -0.13 6.61
C ASN A 102 10.86 -1.44 7.16
N THR A 103 10.09 -2.52 7.14
CA THR A 103 10.56 -3.85 7.58
C THR A 103 11.69 -4.36 6.68
N ALA A 104 11.55 -4.24 5.36
CA ALA A 104 12.58 -4.60 4.40
C ALA A 104 13.86 -3.77 4.60
N ALA A 105 13.73 -2.46 4.81
CA ALA A 105 14.87 -1.58 5.08
C ALA A 105 15.63 -1.95 6.36
N VAL A 106 14.92 -2.37 7.42
CA VAL A 106 15.54 -2.85 8.67
C VAL A 106 16.28 -4.17 8.46
N ALA A 107 15.68 -5.11 7.71
CA ALA A 107 16.31 -6.39 7.40
C ALA A 107 17.62 -6.22 6.61
N SER A 108 17.64 -5.34 5.61
CA SER A 108 18.85 -5.04 4.82
C SER A 108 19.98 -4.46 5.67
N LYS A 109 19.68 -3.51 6.56
CA LYS A 109 20.67 -2.94 7.49
C LYS A 109 21.26 -3.96 8.46
N LYS A 110 20.43 -4.91 8.93
CA LYS A 110 20.90 -6.00 9.80
C LYS A 110 21.85 -6.93 9.04
N ALA A 111 21.51 -7.30 7.81
CA ALA A 111 22.34 -8.14 6.96
C ALA A 111 23.71 -7.51 6.67
N GLU A 112 23.76 -6.20 6.35
CA GLU A 112 25.02 -5.47 6.12
C GLU A 112 25.94 -5.39 7.36
N ASN A 113 25.35 -5.28 8.54
CA ASN A 113 26.11 -5.19 9.79
C ASN A 113 26.71 -6.57 10.20
N GLU A 114 26.03 -7.66 9.88
CA GLU A 114 26.52 -9.03 10.13
C GLU A 114 27.67 -9.41 9.17
N THR A 115 27.65 -8.96 7.91
CA THR A 115 28.77 -9.17 6.96
C THR A 115 30.00 -8.34 7.30
N THR A 116 29.84 -7.16 7.87
CA THR A 116 30.97 -6.27 8.24
C THR A 116 31.66 -6.70 9.54
N GLN A 117 30.94 -7.29 10.50
CA GLN A 117 31.54 -7.87 11.71
C GLN A 117 32.19 -9.25 11.51
N GLY A 118 31.77 -10.03 10.49
CA GLY A 118 32.35 -11.36 10.21
C GLY A 118 33.74 -11.36 9.56
N GLY A 119 34.20 -10.21 9.03
CA GLY A 119 35.45 -10.12 8.25
C GLY A 119 36.74 -9.93 9.05
N LEU A 120 36.66 -9.67 10.36
CA LEU A 120 37.82 -9.32 11.20
C LEU A 120 38.38 -10.48 12.05
N ALA A 121 37.78 -11.68 11.98
CA ALA A 121 38.10 -12.77 12.91
C ALA A 121 38.96 -13.92 12.33
N SER A 122 39.61 -13.76 11.16
CA SER A 122 40.46 -14.82 10.61
C SER A 122 41.72 -14.27 9.92
N ALA A 123 42.62 -13.70 10.72
CA ALA A 123 44.02 -13.53 10.35
C ALA A 123 44.89 -13.56 11.62
N THR A 124 45.15 -14.77 12.12
CA THR A 124 46.25 -15.08 13.05
C THR A 124 46.88 -16.40 12.62
#